data_AF-A0A3G8YGA8-F1
#
_entry.id   AF-A0A3G8YGA8-F1
#
_cell.length_a   1.000
_cell.length_b   1.000
_cell.length_c   1.000
_cell.angle_alpha   90.00
_cell.angle_beta   90.00
_cell.angle_gamma   90.00
#
_symmetry.space_group_name_H-M   'P 1'
#
loop_
_entity.id
_entity.type
_entity.pdbx_description
1 polymer ?
#
loop_
_entity_poly.entity_id
_entity_poly.type
_entity_poly.pdbx_seq_one_letter_code
_entity_poly.pdbx_strand_id
1 'polypeptide(L)'
;MAQNGNLWFAGDLNISFSGHPYPSKAVQNDFRDFCEAEDLEIITQDIANSALHIVLSKNLLFGKSVKIIEKPIENRISDHNLILAEIN
;
A
#
# COMPACT_ATOMS: atom_id res chain seq x y z
N MET A 1 -11.15 1.06 16.18
CA MET A 1 -9.94 0.23 16.40
C MET A 1 -10.31 -1.22 16.14
N ALA A 2 -9.56 -1.94 15.31
CA ALA A 2 -9.86 -3.34 15.00
C ALA A 2 -9.78 -4.19 16.28
N GLN A 3 -10.81 -5.00 16.56
CA GLN A 3 -10.95 -5.72 17.83
C GLN A 3 -9.80 -6.68 18.17
N ASN A 4 -8.99 -7.09 17.18
CA ASN A 4 -7.92 -8.09 17.33
C ASN A 4 -6.52 -7.56 16.92
N GLY A 5 -6.33 -6.26 16.70
CA GLY A 5 -5.04 -5.72 16.24
C GLY A 5 -4.63 -6.15 14.83
N ASN A 6 -5.57 -6.72 14.06
CA ASN A 6 -5.38 -7.10 12.67
C ASN A 6 -6.07 -6.05 11.81
N LEU A 7 -5.31 -5.08 11.33
CA LEU A 7 -5.79 -4.06 10.41
C LEU A 7 -5.31 -4.37 8.99
N TRP A 8 -6.22 -4.23 8.05
CA TRP A 8 -5.95 -4.24 6.62
C TRP A 8 -6.79 -3.18 5.94
N PHE A 9 -6.18 -2.36 5.11
CA PHE A 9 -6.91 -1.46 4.24
C PHE A 9 -6.21 -1.33 2.91
N ALA A 10 -7.02 -1.07 1.88
CA ALA A 10 -6.56 -0.86 0.54
C ALA A 10 -7.35 0.28 -0.08
N GLY A 11 -6.71 1.08 -0.91
CA GLY A 11 -7.39 2.14 -1.63
C GLY A 11 -6.44 3.05 -2.41
N ASP A 12 -7.03 4.01 -3.09
CA ASP A 12 -6.34 5.16 -3.63
C ASP A 12 -6.02 6.13 -2.49
N LEU A 13 -4.76 6.19 -2.09
CA LEU A 13 -4.29 7.10 -1.05
C LEU A 13 -3.84 8.44 -1.61
N ASN A 14 -3.80 8.60 -2.95
CA ASN A 14 -3.24 9.78 -3.62
C ASN A 14 -1.81 10.13 -3.16
N ILE A 15 -1.02 9.12 -2.83
CA ILE A 15 0.39 9.25 -2.45
C ILE A 15 1.17 8.23 -3.26
N SER A 16 2.32 8.60 -3.82
CA SER A 16 3.22 7.63 -4.43
C SER A 16 4.48 7.47 -3.61
N PHE A 17 4.77 6.25 -3.15
CA PHE A 17 5.90 5.96 -2.26
C PHE A 17 7.20 5.63 -3.00
N SER A 18 7.15 5.37 -4.30
CA SER A 18 8.30 5.05 -5.16
C SER A 18 8.16 5.76 -6.51
N GLY A 19 9.27 6.12 -7.14
CA GLY A 19 9.27 6.91 -8.38
C GLY A 19 9.11 8.41 -8.15
N HIS A 20 8.22 9.07 -8.90
CA HIS A 20 7.99 10.50 -8.80
C HIS A 20 7.23 10.86 -7.51
N PRO A 21 7.75 11.80 -6.70
CA PRO A 21 7.07 12.16 -5.47
C PRO A 21 5.71 12.80 -5.71
N TYR A 22 4.65 12.16 -5.21
CA TYR A 22 3.28 12.68 -5.21
C TYR A 22 2.63 12.42 -3.84
N PRO A 23 1.86 13.38 -3.27
CA PRO A 23 1.75 14.77 -3.71
C PRO A 23 3.01 15.59 -3.33
N SER A 24 3.77 15.13 -2.34
CA SER A 24 5.07 15.68 -1.96
C SER A 24 5.86 14.66 -1.14
N LYS A 25 7.18 14.87 -1.01
CA LYS A 25 8.02 14.05 -0.12
C LYS A 25 7.63 14.18 1.35
N ALA A 26 7.15 15.35 1.78
CA ALA A 26 6.72 15.55 3.16
C ALA A 26 5.54 14.63 3.50
N VAL A 27 4.51 14.61 2.66
CA VAL A 27 3.34 13.74 2.86
C VAL A 27 3.71 12.25 2.85
N GLN A 28 4.65 11.84 1.99
CA GLN A 28 5.15 10.45 2.01
C GLN A 28 5.82 10.09 3.32
N ASN A 29 6.67 10.98 3.84
CA ASN A 29 7.39 10.76 5.08
C ASN A 29 6.41 10.75 6.26
N ASP A 30 5.50 11.72 6.34
CA ASP A 30 4.48 11.78 7.40
C ASP A 30 3.64 10.49 7.43
N PHE A 31 3.26 9.96 6.25
CA PHE A 31 2.50 8.72 6.18
C PHE A 31 3.33 7.48 6.56
N ARG A 32 4.63 7.43 6.16
CA ARG A 32 5.53 6.35 6.61
C ARG A 32 5.75 6.39 8.12
N ASP A 33 5.92 7.57 8.69
CA ASP A 33 6.09 7.78 10.12
C ASP A 33 4.83 7.33 10.88
N PHE A 34 3.64 7.66 10.34
CA PHE A 34 2.37 7.14 10.85
C PHE A 34 2.30 5.61 10.80
N CYS A 35 2.64 5.00 9.66
CA CYS A 35 2.62 3.54 9.53
C CYS A 35 3.61 2.88 10.50
N GLU A 36 4.80 3.43 10.69
CA GLU A 36 5.78 2.91 11.63
C GLU A 36 5.28 2.99 13.08
N ALA A 37 4.69 4.13 13.46
CA ALA A 37 4.14 4.34 14.81
C ALA A 37 2.98 3.39 15.15
N GLU A 38 2.19 2.99 14.14
CA GLU A 38 1.03 2.12 14.28
C GLU A 38 1.31 0.64 13.96
N ASP A 39 2.59 0.25 13.81
CA ASP A 39 3.03 -1.11 13.47
C ASP A 39 2.37 -1.64 12.17
N LEU A 40 2.33 -0.78 11.15
CA LEU A 40 1.78 -1.05 9.82
C LEU A 40 2.88 -1.14 8.75
N GLU A 41 2.63 -1.94 7.74
CA GLU A 41 3.48 -2.13 6.56
C GLU A 41 2.71 -1.76 5.28
N ILE A 42 3.33 -0.93 4.43
CA ILE A 42 2.80 -0.57 3.11
C ILE A 42 3.35 -1.58 2.11
N ILE A 43 2.70 -2.73 1.96
CA ILE A 43 3.22 -3.86 1.15
C ILE A 43 3.32 -3.59 -0.35
N THR A 44 2.80 -2.45 -0.82
CA THR A 44 2.89 -2.01 -2.22
C THR A 44 3.73 -0.74 -2.40
N GLN A 45 4.54 -0.36 -1.41
CA GLN A 45 5.32 0.89 -1.44
C GLN A 45 6.32 0.97 -2.61
N ASP A 46 6.77 -0.17 -3.12
CA ASP A 46 7.78 -0.24 -4.18
C ASP A 46 7.19 -0.08 -5.59
N ILE A 47 5.85 -0.09 -5.74
CA ILE A 47 5.21 0.13 -7.04
C ILE A 47 5.41 1.60 -7.45
N ALA A 48 6.25 1.82 -8.44
CA ALA A 48 6.63 3.15 -8.88
C ALA A 48 5.43 3.91 -9.48
N ASN A 49 5.26 5.17 -9.07
CA ASN A 49 4.22 6.08 -9.56
C ASN A 49 2.77 5.60 -9.35
N SER A 50 2.53 4.65 -8.44
CA SER A 50 1.18 4.23 -8.05
C SER A 50 0.65 5.12 -6.92
N ALA A 51 -0.65 5.43 -6.95
CA ALA A 51 -1.40 6.01 -5.84
C ALA A 51 -2.21 4.96 -5.04
N LEU A 52 -2.29 3.74 -5.59
CA LEU A 52 -3.01 2.64 -5.01
C LEU A 52 -2.11 1.88 -4.03
N HIS A 53 -2.57 1.77 -2.79
CA HIS A 53 -1.80 1.10 -1.74
C HIS A 53 -2.61 0.10 -0.93
N ILE A 54 -1.92 -0.96 -0.52
CA ILE A 54 -2.40 -1.94 0.45
C ILE A 54 -1.53 -1.82 1.68
N VAL A 55 -2.14 -1.63 2.84
CA VAL A 55 -1.48 -1.46 4.14
C VAL A 55 -2.02 -2.49 5.11
N LEU A 56 -1.11 -3.15 5.82
CA LEU A 56 -1.41 -4.27 6.71
C LEU A 56 -0.68 -4.09 8.04
N SER A 57 -1.26 -4.55 9.14
CA SER A 57 -0.51 -4.69 10.39
C SER A 57 0.67 -5.67 10.23
N LYS A 58 1.86 -5.32 10.75
CA LYS A 58 3.08 -6.15 10.62
C LYS A 58 2.91 -7.54 11.24
N ASN A 59 2.12 -7.65 12.31
CA ASN A 59 1.77 -8.93 12.93
C ASN A 59 1.06 -9.92 11.98
N LEU A 60 0.30 -9.44 10.98
CA LEU A 60 -0.37 -10.27 9.98
C LEU A 60 0.62 -10.89 8.99
N LEU A 61 1.79 -10.25 8.83
CA LEU A 61 2.85 -10.67 7.92
C LEU A 61 3.86 -11.61 8.59
N PHE A 62 3.81 -11.76 9.93
CA PHE A 62 4.75 -12.59 10.66
C PHE A 62 4.68 -14.05 10.20
N GLY A 63 5.80 -14.56 9.68
CA GLY A 63 5.89 -15.93 9.15
C GLY A 63 5.15 -16.15 7.83
N LYS A 64 4.66 -15.10 7.18
CA LYS A 64 3.97 -15.16 5.90
C LYS A 64 4.80 -14.58 4.78
N SER A 65 4.51 -15.02 3.56
CA SER A 65 5.05 -14.41 2.34
C SER A 65 3.98 -13.58 1.64
N VAL A 66 4.41 -12.47 1.04
CA VAL A 66 3.53 -11.60 0.26
C VAL A 66 3.99 -11.59 -1.18
N LYS A 67 3.07 -11.85 -2.10
CA LYS A 67 3.28 -11.71 -3.54
C LYS A 67 2.38 -10.61 -4.07
N ILE A 68 2.99 -9.59 -4.67
CA ILE A 68 2.29 -8.47 -5.31
C ILE A 68 2.27 -8.69 -6.81
N ILE A 69 1.11 -8.47 -7.42
CA ILE A 69 0.93 -8.50 -8.87
C ILE A 69 0.25 -7.19 -9.27
N GLU A 70 0.91 -6.44 -10.15
CA GLU A 70 0.34 -5.29 -10.83
C GLU A 70 -0.11 -5.72 -12.24
N LYS A 71 -1.33 -5.35 -12.64
CA LYS A 71 -1.84 -5.60 -13.99
C LYS A 71 -2.44 -4.34 -14.59
N PRO A 72 -2.07 -3.97 -15.82
CA PRO A 72 -2.78 -2.91 -16.52
C PRO A 72 -4.23 -3.32 -16.77
N ILE A 73 -5.13 -2.36 -16.64
CA ILE A 73 -6.55 -2.50 -16.95
C ILE A 73 -6.86 -1.62 -18.14
N GLU A 74 -7.83 -2.03 -18.97
CA GLU A 74 -8.25 -1.22 -20.11
C GLU A 74 -8.74 0.15 -19.63
N ASN A 75 -8.19 1.23 -20.21
CA ASN A 75 -8.47 2.62 -19.80
C ASN A 75 -9.96 3.00 -19.81
N ARG A 76 -10.81 2.28 -20.56
CA ARG A 76 -12.26 2.48 -20.55
C ARG A 76 -12.93 2.04 -19.24
N ILE A 77 -12.26 1.19 -18.46
CA ILE A 77 -12.74 0.65 -17.18
C ILE A 77 -12.17 1.49 -16.03
N SER A 78 -10.87 1.77 -16.07
CA SER A 78 -10.14 2.44 -15.01
C SER A 78 -8.90 3.10 -15.58
N ASP A 79 -8.57 4.28 -15.09
CA ASP A 79 -7.29 4.97 -15.31
C ASP A 79 -6.17 4.44 -14.39
N HIS A 80 -6.52 3.60 -13.42
CA HIS A 80 -5.58 2.91 -12.54
C HIS A 80 -5.38 1.44 -12.92
N ASN A 81 -4.16 0.94 -12.69
CA ASN A 81 -3.82 -0.48 -12.76
C ASN A 81 -4.50 -1.27 -11.63
N LEU A 82 -4.72 -2.56 -11.84
CA LEU A 82 -5.16 -3.48 -10.79
C LEU A 82 -3.95 -3.91 -9.96
N ILE A 83 -4.08 -3.79 -8.63
CA ILE A 83 -3.13 -4.37 -7.68
C ILE A 83 -3.78 -5.57 -7.00
N LEU A 84 -3.06 -6.69 -7.01
CA LEU A 84 -3.43 -7.91 -6.29
C LEU A 84 -2.31 -8.26 -5.32
N ALA A 85 -2.67 -8.55 -4.07
CA ALA A 85 -1.77 -9.08 -3.05
C ALA A 85 -2.23 -10.47 -2.63
N GLU A 86 -1.31 -11.43 -2.67
CA GLU A 86 -1.49 -12.79 -2.18
C GLU A 86 -0.63 -12.96 -0.93
N ILE A 87 -1.26 -13.33 0.19
CA ILE A 87 -0.60 -13.51 1.49
C ILE A 87 -0.70 -14.99 1.85
N ASN A 88 0.45 -15.67 1.92
CA ASN A 88 0.57 -17.10 2.21
C ASN A 88 1.22 -17.32 3.57
#